data_AF-A0A2E3PNK4-F1
#
_entry.id   AF-A0A2E3PNK4-F1
#
_cell.length_a   1.000
_cell.length_b   1.000
_cell.length_c   1.000
_cell.angle_alpha   90.00
_cell.angle_beta   90.00
_cell.angle_gamma   90.00
#
_symmetry.space_group_name_H-M   'P 1'
#
loop_
_entity.id
_entity.type
_entity.pdbx_description
1 polymer ?
#
loop_
_entity_poly.entity_id
_entity_poly.type
_entity_poly.pdbx_seq_one_letter_code
_entity_poly.pdbx_strand_id
1 'polypeptide(L)'
;MNTAVPIMKAGVLQCRRPLWQGGEPLAEKLVCGAPVRKPGESYCADCRAALYDTPQERRAERRAKDGTKPRPARVSKFRTFDFTRRRAG
;
A
#
# COMPACT_ATOMS: atom_id res chain seq x y z
N MET A 1 -12.45 -11.42 6.82
CA MET A 1 -12.05 -12.55 5.94
C MET A 1 -12.55 -12.23 4.55
N ASN A 2 -11.65 -11.95 3.59
CA ASN A 2 -12.05 -11.69 2.21
C ASN A 2 -12.36 -13.04 1.55
N THR A 3 -13.64 -13.36 1.40
CA THR A 3 -14.10 -14.58 0.74
C THR A 3 -13.95 -14.43 -0.76
N ALA A 4 -12.95 -15.11 -1.34
CA ALA A 4 -12.83 -15.23 -2.78
C ALA A 4 -14.05 -16.00 -3.34
N VAL A 5 -14.60 -15.54 -4.45
CA VAL A 5 -15.83 -16.09 -5.05
C VAL A 5 -15.55 -16.42 -6.52
N PRO A 6 -16.06 -17.55 -7.06
CA PRO A 6 -15.97 -17.82 -8.49
C PRO A 6 -16.57 -16.68 -9.31
N ILE A 7 -15.92 -16.28 -10.40
CA ILE A 7 -16.37 -15.16 -11.26
C ILE A 7 -17.82 -15.35 -11.74
N MET A 8 -18.21 -16.60 -12.02
CA MET A 8 -19.56 -16.98 -12.46
C MET A 8 -20.62 -16.80 -11.35
N LYS A 9 -20.21 -16.81 -10.09
CA LYS A 9 -21.08 -16.62 -8.91
C LYS A 9 -21.00 -15.20 -8.35
N ALA A 10 -20.20 -14.33 -8.96
CA ALA A 10 -19.99 -12.97 -8.47
C ALA A 10 -21.24 -12.10 -8.76
N GLY A 11 -21.93 -11.69 -7.69
CA GLY A 11 -23.14 -10.86 -7.79
C GLY A 11 -22.85 -9.40 -8.17
N VAL A 12 -23.93 -8.63 -8.41
CA VAL A 12 -23.86 -7.19 -8.80
C VAL A 12 -23.24 -6.31 -7.71
N LEU A 13 -23.28 -6.77 -6.45
CA LEU A 13 -22.73 -6.08 -5.28
C LEU A 13 -21.40 -6.69 -4.80
N GLN A 14 -20.70 -7.45 -5.64
CA GLN A 14 -19.44 -8.08 -5.28
C GLN A 14 -18.28 -7.57 -6.11
N CYS A 15 -17.12 -7.44 -5.45
CA CYS A 15 -15.87 -7.00 -6.04
C CYS A 15 -15.41 -7.98 -7.12
N ARG A 16 -15.23 -7.46 -8.34
CA ARG A 16 -14.80 -8.21 -9.52
C ARG A 16 -13.28 -8.22 -9.73
N ARG A 17 -12.50 -7.81 -8.73
CA ARG A 17 -11.03 -7.85 -8.83
C ARG A 17 -10.57 -9.29 -9.07
N PRO A 18 -9.92 -9.58 -10.20
CA PRO A 18 -9.39 -10.92 -10.46
C PRO A 18 -8.25 -11.22 -9.50
N LEU A 19 -8.21 -12.45 -8.99
CA LEU A 19 -7.10 -12.96 -8.18
C LEU A 19 -6.15 -13.86 -9.00
N TRP A 20 -6.51 -14.17 -10.24
CA TRP A 20 -5.71 -14.96 -11.18
C TRP A 20 -4.83 -14.06 -12.05
N GLN A 21 -3.69 -14.59 -12.53
CA GLN A 21 -2.75 -13.84 -13.38
C GLN A 21 -2.79 -14.25 -14.86
N GLY A 22 -3.55 -15.28 -15.21
CA GLY A 22 -3.75 -15.72 -16.59
C GLY A 22 -3.35 -17.18 -16.79
N GLY A 23 -4.08 -17.88 -17.68
CA GLY A 23 -3.86 -19.30 -17.97
C GLY A 23 -4.79 -20.27 -17.22
N GLU A 24 -5.48 -19.82 -16.18
CA GLU A 24 -6.41 -20.66 -15.42
C GLU A 24 -7.75 -20.88 -16.15
N PRO A 25 -8.36 -22.08 -16.03
CA PRO A 25 -9.66 -22.39 -16.61
C PRO A 25 -10.77 -21.56 -15.94
N LEU A 26 -11.84 -21.23 -16.68
CA LEU A 26 -12.91 -20.33 -16.22
C LEU A 26 -13.56 -20.76 -14.89
N ALA A 27 -13.61 -22.08 -14.62
CA ALA A 27 -14.15 -22.64 -13.39
C ALA A 27 -13.33 -22.28 -12.13
N GLU A 28 -12.03 -22.05 -12.29
CA GLU A 28 -11.09 -21.76 -11.21
C GLU A 28 -10.81 -20.25 -11.07
N LYS A 29 -11.39 -19.43 -11.96
CA LYS A 29 -11.24 -17.97 -11.89
C LYS A 29 -12.00 -17.40 -10.70
N LEU A 30 -11.26 -17.06 -9.65
CA LEU A 30 -11.75 -16.47 -8.41
C LEU A 30 -11.58 -14.95 -8.37
N VAL A 31 -12.66 -14.23 -8.10
CA VAL A 31 -12.63 -12.78 -7.84
C VAL A 31 -12.63 -12.51 -6.34
N CYS A 32 -12.20 -11.31 -5.96
CA CYS A 32 -12.14 -10.87 -4.57
C CYS A 32 -13.45 -11.05 -3.80
N GLY A 33 -14.61 -10.84 -4.44
CA GLY A 33 -15.92 -11.18 -3.86
C GLY A 33 -16.40 -10.30 -2.70
N ALA A 34 -15.55 -9.43 -2.17
CA ALA A 34 -15.89 -8.50 -1.10
C ALA A 34 -17.06 -7.57 -1.51
N PRO A 35 -17.94 -7.18 -0.57
CA PRO A 35 -19.06 -6.30 -0.89
C PRO A 35 -18.57 -4.94 -1.41
N VAL A 36 -19.20 -4.44 -2.47
CA VAL A 36 -18.99 -3.06 -2.95
C VAL A 36 -19.98 -2.10 -2.31
N ARG A 37 -19.65 -0.81 -2.27
CA ARG A 37 -20.48 0.19 -1.57
C ARG A 37 -21.74 0.56 -2.33
N LYS A 38 -21.69 0.50 -3.67
CA LYS A 38 -22.82 0.87 -4.53
C LYS A 38 -23.00 -0.13 -5.67
N PRO A 39 -24.24 -0.44 -6.08
CA PRO A 39 -24.49 -1.18 -7.31
C PRO A 39 -23.90 -0.42 -8.50
N GLY A 40 -23.14 -1.13 -9.34
CA GLY A 40 -22.39 -0.54 -10.46
C GLY A 40 -20.89 -0.31 -10.18
N GLU A 41 -20.44 -0.39 -8.93
CA GLU A 41 -19.00 -0.40 -8.63
C GLU A 41 -18.39 -1.78 -8.91
N SER A 42 -17.27 -1.80 -9.63
CA SER A 42 -16.57 -3.06 -9.95
C SER A 42 -15.63 -3.54 -8.84
N TYR A 43 -15.21 -2.66 -7.92
CA TYR A 43 -14.18 -2.95 -6.93
C TYR A 43 -14.58 -2.48 -5.53
N CYS A 44 -14.23 -3.26 -4.51
CA CYS A 44 -14.37 -2.83 -3.11
C CYS A 44 -13.38 -1.70 -2.78
N ALA A 45 -13.59 -1.03 -1.65
CA ALA A 45 -12.78 0.12 -1.22
C ALA A 45 -11.26 -0.18 -1.23
N ASP A 46 -10.85 -1.32 -0.67
CA ASP A 46 -9.43 -1.69 -0.59
C ASP A 46 -8.81 -1.97 -1.96
N CYS A 47 -9.54 -2.70 -2.80
CA CYS A 47 -9.09 -3.01 -4.16
C CYS A 47 -9.04 -1.76 -5.03
N ARG A 48 -9.99 -0.85 -4.83
CA ARG A 48 -10.03 0.43 -5.52
C ARG A 48 -8.85 1.32 -5.11
N ALA A 49 -8.55 1.43 -3.81
CA ALA A 49 -7.38 2.15 -3.32
C ALA A 49 -6.08 1.58 -3.92
N ALA A 50 -5.92 0.25 -3.90
CA ALA A 50 -4.74 -0.39 -4.48
C ALA A 50 -4.54 -0.13 -5.99
N LEU A 51 -5.65 -0.08 -6.75
CA LEU A 51 -5.64 0.11 -8.20
C LEU A 51 -5.53 1.58 -8.63
N TYR A 52 -6.20 2.49 -7.91
CA TYR A 52 -6.40 3.88 -8.33
C TYR A 52 -5.64 4.91 -7.50
N ASP A 53 -5.10 4.58 -6.31
CA ASP A 53 -4.24 5.52 -5.59
C ASP A 53 -2.97 5.76 -6.41
N THR A 54 -2.92 6.94 -7.02
CA THR A 54 -1.76 7.34 -7.80
C THR A 54 -0.53 7.44 -6.88
N PRO A 55 0.68 7.18 -7.39
CA PRO A 55 1.91 7.40 -6.62
C PRO A 55 2.02 8.83 -6.08
N GLN A 56 1.38 9.80 -6.75
CA GLN A 56 1.33 11.20 -6.34
C GLN A 56 0.44 11.42 -5.11
N GLU A 57 -0.77 10.84 -5.05
CA GLU A 57 -1.63 10.90 -3.87
C GLU A 57 -0.99 10.22 -2.66
N ARG A 58 -0.35 9.05 -2.86
CA ARG A 58 0.42 8.38 -1.79
C ARG A 58 1.59 9.22 -1.28
N ARG A 59 2.23 10.01 -2.15
CA ARG A 59 3.31 10.95 -1.76
C ARG A 59 2.75 12.19 -1.05
N ALA A 60 1.61 12.73 -1.51
CA ALA A 60 0.94 13.87 -0.90
C ALA A 60 0.45 13.55 0.52
N GLU A 61 -0.16 12.38 0.71
CA GLU A 61 -0.63 11.94 2.03
C GLU A 61 0.53 11.69 3.02
N ARG A 62 1.63 11.08 2.55
CA ARG A 62 2.87 10.97 3.36
C ARG A 62 3.42 12.34 3.75
N ARG A 63 3.48 13.29 2.81
CA ARG A 63 3.90 14.68 3.10
C ARG A 63 2.97 15.36 4.10
N ALA A 64 1.66 15.15 4.03
CA ALA A 64 0.71 15.70 4.99
C ALA A 64 0.91 15.09 6.39
N LYS A 65 1.21 13.79 6.48
CA LYS A 65 1.52 13.09 7.74
C LYS A 65 2.90 13.42 8.32
N ASP A 66 3.90 13.69 7.47
CA ASP A 66 5.26 14.07 7.90
C ASP A 66 5.41 15.58 8.17
N GLY A 67 4.56 16.42 7.57
CA GLY A 67 4.56 17.87 7.78
C GLY A 67 4.21 18.32 9.20
N THR A 68 3.66 17.42 10.02
CA THR A 68 3.36 17.66 11.45
C THR A 68 4.49 17.28 12.39
N LYS A 69 5.55 16.61 11.91
CA LYS A 69 6.70 16.27 12.75
C LYS A 69 7.73 17.40 12.69
N PRO A 70 8.15 17.98 13.83
CA PRO A 70 9.22 18.95 13.84
C PRO A 70 10.47 18.30 13.22
N ARG A 71 11.03 18.96 12.19
CA ARG A 71 12.25 18.53 11.52
C ARG A 71 13.33 18.36 12.60
N PRO A 72 13.94 17.16 12.76
CA PRO A 72 14.98 16.98 13.76
C PRO A 72 16.09 17.99 13.48
N ALA A 73 16.48 18.74 14.52
CA ALA A 73 17.55 19.72 14.44
C ALA A 73 18.77 19.04 13.82
N ARG A 74 19.33 19.65 12.77
CA ARG A 74 20.50 19.14 12.07
C ARG A 74 21.68 19.24 13.04
N VAL A 75 21.90 18.20 13.85
CA VAL A 75 23.09 18.10 14.69
C VAL A 75 24.28 18.06 13.74
N SER A 76 25.04 19.15 13.69
CA SER A 76 26.27 19.20 12.94
C SER A 76 27.19 18.15 13.51
N LYS A 77 27.48 17.12 12.72
CA LYS A 77 28.35 16.00 13.08
C LYS A 77 29.80 16.49 13.02
N PHE A 78 30.15 17.49 13.85
CA PHE A 78 31.54 17.80 14.12
C PHE A 78 32.09 16.61 14.91
N ARG A 79 32.79 15.73 14.18
CA ARG A 79 33.67 14.72 14.74
C ARG A 79 34.66 15.41 15.68
N THR A 80 34.51 15.22 16.98
CA THR A 80 35.61 15.42 17.92
C THR A 80 36.71 14.42 17.55
N PHE A 81 37.80 14.93 17.00
CA PHE A 81 39.05 14.18 16.90
C PHE A 81 39.64 14.09 18.32
N ASP A 82 39.50 12.93 18.95
CA ASP A 82 40.23 12.62 20.19
C ASP A 82 41.72 12.46 19.88
N PHE A 83 42.48 13.49 20.22
CA PHE A 83 43.94 13.53 20.15
C PHE A 83 44.53 13.01 21.46
N THR A 84 44.32 11.73 21.78
CA THR A 84 44.93 11.08 22.96
C THR A 84 45.63 9.79 22.58
N ARG A 85 46.70 9.89 21.80
CA ARG A 85 47.74 8.85 21.78
C ARG A 85 49.07 9.38 21.27
N ARG A 86 49.96 9.76 22.20
CA ARG A 86 51.43 9.53 22.22
C ARG A 86 52.14 10.54 23.13
N ARG A 87 52.18 10.23 24.41
CA ARG A 87 53.36 10.43 25.27
C ARG A 87 53.45 9.25 26.21
N ALA A 88 54.03 8.17 25.70
CA ALA A 88 54.64 7.10 26.47
C ALA A 88 55.64 6.44 25.51
N GLY A 89 56.92 6.54 25.83
CA GLY A 89 58.05 6.15 24.99
C GLY A 89 59.09 7.25 25.02
#